data_AF-A0A2H6GWV7-F1
#
_entry.id   AF-A0A2H6GWV7-F1
#
_cell.length_a   1.000
_cell.length_b   1.000
_cell.length_c   1.000
_cell.angle_alpha   90.00
_cell.angle_beta   90.00
_cell.angle_gamma   90.00
#
_symmetry.space_group_name_H-M   'P 1'
#
loop_
_entity.id
_entity.type
_entity.pdbx_description
1 polymer ?
#
loop_
_entity_poly.entity_id
_entity_poly.type
_entity_poly.pdbx_seq_one_letter_code
_entity_poly.pdbx_strand_id
1 'polypeptide(L)'
;MSPRVLLLLVSIGILIVNLFTVRFRERKATSFENRLRAVAENGGETLTVEGISQALEIPIYDAKILTRKFVSKGKMDVQGIEGEEVYVFKS
;
A
#
# COMPACT_ATOMS: atom_id res chain seq x y z
N MET A 1 -5.31 -31.16 35.34
CA MET A 1 -5.51 -30.59 33.99
C MET A 1 -5.13 -31.65 32.97
N SER A 2 -6.02 -31.99 32.03
CA SER A 2 -5.80 -33.10 31.09
C SER A 2 -5.02 -32.63 29.84
N PRO A 3 -4.01 -33.39 29.36
CA PRO A 3 -3.13 -32.99 28.24
C PRO A 3 -3.87 -32.68 26.93
N ARG A 4 -5.07 -33.23 26.74
CA ARG A 4 -5.97 -32.93 25.62
C ARG A 4 -6.47 -31.47 25.61
N VAL A 5 -6.65 -30.88 26.78
CA VAL A 5 -7.11 -29.48 26.92
C VAL A 5 -5.99 -28.52 26.54
N LEU A 6 -4.75 -28.88 26.83
CA LEU A 6 -3.57 -28.07 26.50
C LEU A 6 -3.36 -27.98 24.97
N LEU A 7 -3.50 -29.12 24.28
CA LEU A 7 -3.40 -29.17 22.82
C LEU A 7 -4.49 -28.35 22.13
N LEU A 8 -5.73 -28.39 22.66
CA LEU A 8 -6.85 -27.63 22.09
C LEU A 8 -6.61 -26.11 22.16
N LEU A 9 -6.07 -25.62 23.28
CA LEU A 9 -5.76 -24.20 23.46
C LEU A 9 -4.65 -23.72 22.52
N VAL A 10 -3.64 -24.56 22.27
CA VAL A 10 -2.55 -24.24 21.34
C VAL A 10 -3.07 -24.13 19.89
N SER A 11 -3.93 -25.05 19.45
CA SER A 11 -4.51 -25.00 18.11
C SER A 11 -5.38 -23.77 17.87
N ILE A 12 -6.17 -23.36 18.88
CA ILE A 12 -6.99 -22.14 18.81
C ILE A 12 -6.10 -20.89 18.77
N GLY A 13 -5.01 -20.85 19.56
CA GLY A 13 -4.04 -19.76 19.53
C GLY A 13 -3.41 -19.56 18.14
N ILE A 14 -3.01 -20.65 17.48
CA ILE A 14 -2.45 -20.60 16.12
C ILE A 14 -3.50 -20.09 15.12
N LEU A 15 -4.74 -20.55 15.22
CA LEU A 15 -5.83 -20.13 14.33
C LEU A 15 -6.10 -18.61 14.45
N ILE A 16 -6.13 -18.09 15.68
CA ILE A 16 -6.35 -16.67 15.95
C ILE A 16 -5.18 -15.82 15.43
N VAL A 17 -3.94 -16.25 15.67
CA VAL A 17 -2.75 -15.54 15.16
C VAL A 17 -2.78 -15.47 13.63
N ASN A 18 -3.14 -16.57 12.95
CA ASN A 18 -3.22 -16.62 11.50
C ASN A 18 -4.33 -15.71 10.93
N LEU A 19 -5.49 -15.65 11.60
CA LEU A 19 -6.56 -14.72 11.23
C LEU A 19 -6.15 -13.26 11.42
N PHE A 20 -5.39 -12.98 12.48
CA PHE A 20 -4.92 -11.64 12.80
C PHE A 20 -3.86 -11.16 11.81
N THR A 21 -2.90 -12.00 11.43
CA THR A 21 -1.90 -11.67 10.40
C THR A 21 -2.52 -11.39 9.04
N VAL A 22 -3.53 -12.16 8.62
CA VAL A 22 -4.22 -11.92 7.34
C VAL A 22 -4.98 -10.58 7.37
N ARG A 23 -5.79 -10.34 8.40
CA ARG A 23 -6.55 -9.07 8.53
C ARG A 23 -5.66 -7.83 8.69
N PHE A 24 -4.51 -7.94 9.37
CA PHE A 24 -3.58 -6.82 9.50
C PHE A 24 -2.86 -6.49 8.18
N ARG A 25 -2.55 -7.52 7.38
CA ARG A 25 -1.89 -7.35 6.08
C ARG A 25 -2.81 -6.68 5.07
N GLU A 26 -4.10 -7.01 5.09
CA GLU A 26 -5.10 -6.37 4.23
C GLU A 26 -5.34 -4.90 4.60
N ARG A 27 -5.53 -4.57 5.90
CA ARG A 27 -5.82 -3.19 6.34
C ARG A 27 -4.73 -2.18 5.98
N LYS A 28 -3.45 -2.58 6.02
CA LYS A 28 -2.34 -1.67 5.66
C LYS A 28 -2.31 -1.36 4.17
N ALA A 29 -2.67 -2.31 3.30
CA ALA A 29 -2.70 -2.08 1.87
C ALA A 29 -3.79 -1.09 1.46
N THR A 30 -4.96 -1.16 2.09
CA THR A 30 -6.10 -0.27 1.81
C THR A 30 -5.85 1.16 2.31
N SER A 31 -5.21 1.32 3.47
CA SER A 31 -4.86 2.64 4.02
C SER A 31 -3.89 3.40 3.12
N PHE A 32 -2.88 2.71 2.56
CA PHE A 32 -1.88 3.33 1.71
C PHE A 32 -2.45 3.72 0.34
N GLU A 33 -3.24 2.84 -0.27
CA GLU A 33 -3.90 3.12 -1.55
C GLU A 33 -4.88 4.29 -1.45
N ASN A 34 -5.63 4.39 -0.35
CA ASN A 34 -6.49 5.54 -0.08
C ASN A 34 -5.71 6.83 0.14
N ARG A 35 -4.57 6.78 0.85
CA ARG A 35 -3.70 7.95 1.02
C ARG A 35 -3.11 8.40 -0.31
N LEU A 36 -2.62 7.48 -1.14
CA LEU A 36 -2.06 7.80 -2.46
C LEU A 36 -3.13 8.37 -3.40
N ARG A 37 -4.35 7.84 -3.37
CA ARG A 37 -5.49 8.39 -4.11
C ARG A 37 -5.88 9.78 -3.62
N ALA A 38 -5.92 10.00 -2.30
CA ALA A 38 -6.18 11.33 -1.74
C ALA A 38 -5.10 12.35 -2.13
N VAL A 39 -3.85 11.93 -2.25
CA VAL A 39 -2.76 12.78 -2.76
C VAL A 39 -2.98 13.12 -4.24
N ALA A 40 -3.41 12.15 -5.05
CA ALA A 40 -3.78 12.39 -6.46
C ALA A 40 -4.96 13.34 -6.62
N GLU A 41 -5.99 13.18 -5.79
CA GLU A 41 -7.19 14.02 -5.83
C GLU A 41 -6.90 15.46 -5.38
N ASN A 42 -5.96 15.66 -4.43
CA ASN A 42 -5.60 17.01 -3.94
C ASN A 42 -4.47 17.69 -4.73
N GLY A 43 -3.57 16.92 -5.35
CA GLY A 43 -2.37 17.44 -6.04
C GLY A 43 -2.60 17.88 -7.49
N GLY A 44 -3.81 17.67 -8.03
CA GLY A 44 -4.05 17.72 -9.46
C GLY A 44 -3.70 16.38 -10.11
N GLU A 45 -4.33 16.07 -11.25
CA GLU A 45 -4.30 14.75 -11.91
C GLU A 45 -2.88 14.18 -12.16
N THR A 46 -1.87 15.04 -12.12
CA THR A 46 -0.44 14.75 -12.29
C THR A 46 0.32 14.73 -10.96
N LEU A 47 0.87 13.57 -10.60
CA LEU A 47 1.72 13.36 -9.42
C LEU A 47 3.19 13.12 -9.80
N THR A 48 4.10 13.87 -9.20
CA THR A 48 5.55 13.58 -9.26
C THR A 48 5.97 12.63 -8.15
N VAL A 49 7.10 11.94 -8.33
CA VAL A 49 7.66 11.05 -7.28
C VAL A 49 7.97 11.83 -6.01
N GLU A 50 8.44 13.07 -6.14
CA GLU A 50 8.72 13.95 -5.01
C GLU A 50 7.44 14.34 -4.26
N GLY A 51 6.37 14.71 -4.97
CA GLY A 51 5.07 15.02 -4.35
C GLY A 51 4.50 13.83 -3.57
N ILE A 52 4.64 12.61 -4.11
CA ILE A 52 4.22 11.39 -3.43
C ILE A 52 5.09 11.10 -2.20
N SER A 53 6.40 11.29 -2.31
CA SER A 53 7.34 11.12 -1.19
C SER A 53 7.00 12.05 -0.03
N GLN A 54 6.77 13.33 -0.32
CA GLN A 54 6.40 14.33 0.69
C GLN A 54 5.04 14.04 1.30
N ALA A 55 4.02 13.78 0.48
CA ALA A 55 2.66 13.62 0.98
C ALA A 55 2.44 12.32 1.78
N LEU A 56 3.26 11.29 1.51
CA LEU A 56 3.22 10.03 2.25
C LEU A 56 4.26 9.96 3.37
N GLU A 57 5.15 10.95 3.47
CA GLU A 57 6.29 10.99 4.39
C GLU A 57 7.17 9.74 4.29
N ILE A 58 7.45 9.33 3.05
CA ILE A 58 8.27 8.14 2.75
C ILE A 58 9.51 8.52 1.95
N PRO A 59 10.59 7.72 1.99
CA PRO A 59 11.75 7.92 1.13
C PRO A 59 11.36 7.96 -0.36
N ILE A 60 12.02 8.83 -1.13
CA ILE A 60 11.83 8.98 -2.59
C ILE A 60 11.99 7.64 -3.32
N TYR A 61 12.94 6.81 -2.86
CA TYR A 61 13.16 5.48 -3.42
C TYR A 61 11.92 4.58 -3.29
N ASP A 62 11.30 4.57 -2.11
CA ASP A 62 10.09 3.79 -1.83
C ASP A 62 8.90 4.35 -2.62
N ALA A 63 8.79 5.68 -2.70
CA ALA A 63 7.79 6.35 -3.53
C ALA A 63 7.90 5.89 -5.00
N LYS A 64 9.11 5.84 -5.56
CA LYS A 64 9.37 5.38 -6.94
C LYS A 64 9.00 3.92 -7.19
N ILE A 65 9.31 3.03 -6.25
CA ILE A 65 8.91 1.62 -6.33
C ILE A 65 7.39 1.50 -6.31
N LEU A 66 6.74 2.29 -5.47
CA LEU A 66 5.29 2.26 -5.30
C LEU A 66 4.59 2.79 -6.54
N THR A 67 4.98 3.94 -7.09
CA THR A 67 4.41 4.43 -8.36
C THR A 67 4.55 3.42 -9.47
N ARG A 68 5.73 2.81 -9.65
CA ARG A 68 5.92 1.74 -10.64
C ARG A 68 4.99 0.54 -10.42
N LYS A 69 4.68 0.20 -9.17
CA LYS A 69 3.73 -0.86 -8.82
C LYS A 69 2.28 -0.50 -9.17
N PHE A 70 1.90 0.77 -9.08
CA PHE A 70 0.57 1.22 -9.51
C PHE A 70 0.46 1.29 -11.03
N VAL A 71 1.54 1.70 -11.72
CA VAL A 71 1.65 1.64 -13.18
C VAL A 71 1.54 0.21 -13.69
N SER A 72 2.28 -0.74 -13.09
CA SER A 72 2.23 -2.15 -13.51
C SER A 72 0.87 -2.81 -13.26
N LYS A 73 0.08 -2.28 -12.33
CA LYS A 73 -1.31 -2.68 -12.07
C LYS A 73 -2.32 -1.98 -12.99
N GLY A 74 -1.88 -1.13 -13.91
CA GLY A 74 -2.74 -0.36 -14.82
C GLY A 74 -3.53 0.75 -14.14
N LYS A 75 -3.19 1.11 -12.88
CA LYS A 75 -3.89 2.15 -12.11
C LYS A 75 -3.34 3.55 -12.34
N MET A 76 -2.12 3.65 -12.86
CA MET A 76 -1.48 4.92 -13.21
C MET A 76 -0.85 4.82 -14.60
N ASP A 77 -0.80 5.94 -15.30
CA ASP A 77 -0.02 6.14 -16.52
C ASP A 77 1.24 6.94 -16.22
N VAL A 78 2.27 6.77 -17.04
CA VAL A 78 3.51 7.56 -16.97
C VAL A 78 3.52 8.52 -18.14
N GLN A 79 3.55 9.81 -17.86
CA GLN A 79 3.73 10.86 -18.84
C GLN A 79 5.10 11.51 -18.62
N GLY A 80 5.95 11.48 -19.65
CA GLY A 80 7.22 12.19 -19.65
C GLY A 80 6.98 13.62 -20.13
N ILE A 81 6.96 14.59 -19.22
CA ILE A 81 6.83 16.02 -19.56
C ILE A 81 8.16 16.68 -19.23
N GLU A 82 8.79 17.33 -20.20
CA GLU A 82 10.01 18.15 -20.01
C GLU A 82 11.19 17.47 -19.28
N GLY A 83 11.35 16.15 -19.43
CA GLY A 83 12.43 15.40 -18.79
C GLY A 83 12.12 14.92 -17.37
N GLU A 84 10.90 15.17 -16.87
CA GLU A 84 10.41 14.67 -15.59
C GLU A 84 9.37 13.55 -15.81
N GLU A 85 9.49 12.47 -15.02
CA GLU A 85 8.49 11.39 -15.01
C GLU A 85 7.31 11.83 -14.14
N VAL A 86 6.19 12.17 -14.78
CA VAL A 86 4.94 12.52 -14.11
C VAL A 86 3.97 11.33 -14.18
N TYR A 87 3.30 11.04 -13.09
CA TYR A 87 2.44 9.87 -12.95
C TYR A 87 0.98 10.31 -12.79
N VAL A 88 0.10 9.83 -13.66
CA VAL A 88 -1.31 10.22 -13.70
C VAL A 88 -2.18 9.03 -13.31
N PHE A 89 -3.12 9.18 -12.37
CA PHE A 89 -4.06 8.09 -12.07
C PHE A 89 -5.06 7.89 -13.21
N LYS A 90 -5.32 6.63 -13.58
CA LYS A 90 -6.44 6.28 -14.46
C LYS A 90 -7.70 6.17 -13.60
N SER A 91 -8.71 6.98 -13.93
CA SER A 91 -10.04 6.91 -13.32
C SER A 91 -10.75 5.60 -13.65
#